data_AF-A0A7Y2G8L1-F1
#
_entry.id   AF-A0A7Y2G8L1-F1
#
_cell.length_a   1.000
_cell.length_b   1.000
_cell.length_c   1.000
_cell.angle_alpha   90.00
_cell.angle_beta   90.00
_cell.angle_gamma   90.00
#
_symmetry.space_group_name_H-M   'P 1'
#
loop_
_entity.id
_entity.type
_entity.pdbx_description
1 polymer ?
#
loop_
_entity_poly.entity_id
_entity_poly.type
_entity_poly.pdbx_seq_one_letter_code
_entity_poly.pdbx_strand_id
1 'polypeptide(L)'
;MKRILPALGWGLCALLTALLPARAEVFHSRESALELAFPGADRIEPRDLLLTGTDARKVCALSGVKPSSRMVTVYAGYKNGVLTGYAFLDTHPVRTLPETLMLVLTPQGEIRGTHLLAFHEPP
;
A
#
# COMPACT_ATOMS: atom_id res chain seq x y z
N MET A 1 -25.97 60.56 -10.25
CA MET A 1 -26.58 59.35 -10.84
C MET A 1 -25.56 58.22 -10.84
N LYS A 2 -25.91 57.13 -10.16
CA LYS A 2 -25.45 55.72 -10.20
C LYS A 2 -23.99 55.41 -10.57
N ARG A 3 -23.22 55.02 -9.54
CA ARG A 3 -21.96 54.26 -9.61
C ARG A 3 -22.21 52.87 -10.20
N ILE A 4 -21.40 52.46 -11.18
CA ILE A 4 -21.42 51.09 -11.72
C ILE A 4 -20.04 50.48 -11.42
N LEU A 5 -20.02 49.60 -10.42
CA LEU A 5 -18.87 48.82 -10.00
C LEU A 5 -18.76 47.58 -10.93
N PRO A 6 -17.61 47.25 -11.54
CA PRO A 6 -17.51 46.01 -12.29
C PRO A 6 -17.38 44.84 -11.30
N ALA A 7 -18.52 44.22 -10.99
CA ALA A 7 -18.62 42.96 -10.24
C ALA A 7 -18.09 41.73 -11.03
N LEU A 8 -17.12 41.95 -11.93
CA LEU A 8 -16.61 40.93 -12.84
C LEU A 8 -15.29 40.30 -12.37
N GLY A 9 -14.64 40.88 -11.35
CA GLY A 9 -13.37 40.38 -10.82
C GLY A 9 -13.49 39.21 -9.83
N TRP A 10 -14.66 38.99 -9.23
CA TRP A 10 -14.81 38.01 -8.15
C TRP A 10 -15.24 36.62 -8.62
N GLY A 11 -15.94 36.52 -9.76
CA GLY A 11 -16.33 35.22 -10.34
C GLY A 11 -15.16 34.37 -10.82
N LEU A 12 -14.07 35.02 -11.26
CA LEU A 12 -12.88 34.33 -11.76
C LEU A 12 -11.98 33.77 -10.64
N CYS A 13 -11.99 34.38 -9.45
CA CYS A 13 -11.28 33.86 -8.28
C CYS A 13 -11.98 32.64 -7.65
N ALA A 14 -13.31 32.57 -7.71
CA ALA A 14 -14.07 31.46 -7.14
C ALA A 14 -13.98 30.15 -7.98
N LEU A 15 -13.68 30.25 -9.28
CA LEU A 15 -13.54 29.07 -10.14
C LEU A 15 -12.19 28.36 -10.00
N LEU A 16 -11.16 29.03 -9.48
CA LEU A 16 -9.80 28.48 -9.32
C LEU A 16 -9.63 27.65 -8.04
N THR A 17 -10.50 27.79 -7.04
CA THR A 17 -10.43 27.02 -5.79
C THR A 17 -11.04 25.61 -5.87
N ALA A 18 -11.73 25.26 -6.96
CA ALA A 18 -12.38 23.95 -7.11
C ALA A 18 -11.46 22.84 -7.61
N LEU A 19 -10.19 23.14 -7.92
CA LEU A 19 -9.16 22.18 -8.33
C LEU A 19 -8.26 21.78 -7.15
N LEU A 20 -8.84 21.51 -5.98
CA LEU A 20 -8.07 20.87 -4.91
C LEU A 20 -7.73 19.46 -5.39
N PRO A 21 -6.44 19.13 -5.64
CA PRO A 21 -6.08 17.76 -5.97
C PRO A 21 -6.46 16.89 -4.77
N ALA A 22 -7.21 15.81 -5.03
CA ALA A 22 -7.32 14.73 -4.06
C ALA A 22 -5.89 14.30 -3.71
N ARG A 23 -5.49 14.53 -2.46
CA ARG A 23 -4.14 14.19 -2.00
C ARG A 23 -4.05 12.68 -1.89
N ALA A 24 -3.51 12.05 -2.92
CA ALA A 24 -2.99 10.70 -2.85
C ALA A 24 -1.83 10.69 -1.83
N GLU A 25 -2.03 10.07 -0.67
CA GLU A 25 -1.03 10.07 0.40
C GLU A 25 -0.17 8.80 0.31
N VAL A 26 1.13 8.99 0.09
CA VAL A 26 2.15 7.94 0.18
C VAL A 26 2.85 8.13 1.52
N PHE A 27 2.58 7.24 2.46
CA PHE A 27 3.12 7.30 3.82
C PHE A 27 4.56 6.79 3.90
N HIS A 28 4.90 5.77 3.09
CA HIS A 28 6.23 5.17 3.07
C HIS A 28 6.66 4.76 1.66
N SER A 29 7.92 5.02 1.31
CA SER A 29 8.57 4.36 0.17
C SER A 29 8.78 2.87 0.46
N ARG A 30 8.94 2.05 -0.58
CA ARG A 30 9.20 0.62 -0.42
C ARG A 30 10.45 0.36 0.43
N GLU A 31 11.51 1.10 0.20
CA GLU A 31 12.78 0.97 0.93
C GLU A 31 12.60 1.33 2.41
N SER A 32 11.90 2.43 2.72
CA SER A 32 11.58 2.82 4.09
C SER A 32 10.67 1.78 4.78
N ALA A 33 9.72 1.21 4.05
CA ALA A 33 8.84 0.17 4.56
C ALA A 33 9.62 -1.10 4.88
N LEU A 34 10.53 -1.52 4.00
CA LEU A 34 11.35 -2.70 4.22
C LEU A 34 12.33 -2.54 5.39
N GLU A 35 12.87 -1.33 5.61
CA GLU A 35 13.66 -1.04 6.83
C GLU A 35 12.81 -1.15 8.10
N LEU A 36 11.55 -0.69 8.06
CA LEU A 36 10.61 -0.85 9.17
C LEU A 36 10.31 -2.33 9.45
N ALA A 37 10.16 -3.14 8.39
CA ALA A 37 9.93 -4.57 8.51
C ALA A 37 11.18 -5.32 9.01
N PHE A 38 12.39 -4.90 8.63
CA PHE A 38 13.62 -5.61 8.95
C PHE A 38 14.71 -4.70 9.51
N PRO A 39 14.53 -4.12 10.72
CA PRO A 39 15.47 -3.12 11.24
C PRO A 39 16.89 -3.65 11.39
N GLY A 40 17.83 -3.02 10.68
CA GLY A 40 19.22 -3.43 10.65
C GLY A 40 19.43 -4.86 10.11
N ALA A 41 18.66 -5.25 9.10
CA ALA A 41 18.94 -6.43 8.31
C ALA A 41 20.16 -6.18 7.41
N ASP A 42 21.05 -7.17 7.32
CA ASP A 42 22.23 -7.11 6.46
C ASP A 42 21.89 -7.45 5.01
N ARG A 43 20.74 -8.14 4.82
CA ARG A 43 20.28 -8.58 3.50
C ARG A 43 18.77 -8.73 3.48
N ILE A 44 18.15 -8.27 2.40
CA ILE A 44 16.73 -8.49 2.10
C ILE A 44 16.65 -9.10 0.70
N GLU A 45 16.01 -10.27 0.59
CA GLU A 45 15.89 -11.01 -0.66
C GLU A 45 14.44 -11.10 -1.12
N PRO A 46 14.08 -10.60 -2.31
CA PRO A 46 12.77 -10.88 -2.90
C PRO A 46 12.70 -12.34 -3.35
N ARG A 47 11.55 -12.97 -3.15
CA ARG A 47 11.23 -14.34 -3.53
C ARG A 47 9.85 -14.38 -4.16
N ASP A 48 9.80 -14.84 -5.40
CA ASP A 48 8.54 -15.01 -6.10
C ASP A 48 7.98 -16.41 -5.82
N LEU A 49 6.78 -16.44 -5.26
CA LEU A 49 6.05 -17.64 -4.91
C LEU A 49 4.88 -17.81 -5.87
N LEU A 50 4.85 -18.96 -6.56
CA LEU A 50 3.72 -19.34 -7.39
C LEU A 50 2.74 -20.18 -6.58
N LEU A 51 1.54 -19.65 -6.34
CA LEU A 51 0.41 -20.39 -5.80
C LEU A 51 -0.05 -21.41 -6.85
N THR A 52 0.22 -22.69 -6.58
CA THR A 52 -0.30 -23.78 -7.41
C THR A 52 -1.82 -23.78 -7.38
N GLY A 53 -2.46 -24.53 -8.29
CA GLY A 53 -3.92 -24.67 -8.26
C GLY A 53 -4.44 -25.20 -6.92
N THR A 54 -3.66 -26.03 -6.23
CA THR A 54 -3.99 -26.54 -4.89
C THR A 54 -3.84 -25.46 -3.82
N ASP A 55 -2.77 -24.68 -3.86
CA ASP A 55 -2.54 -23.61 -2.87
C ASP A 55 -3.55 -22.48 -3.02
N ALA A 56 -3.85 -22.06 -4.25
CA ALA A 56 -4.89 -21.07 -4.52
C ALA A 56 -6.26 -21.50 -3.98
N ARG A 57 -6.61 -22.79 -4.07
CA ARG A 57 -7.84 -23.32 -3.46
C ARG A 57 -7.81 -23.27 -1.94
N LYS A 58 -6.68 -23.63 -1.32
CA LYS A 58 -6.51 -23.55 0.14
C LYS A 58 -6.62 -22.11 0.64
N VAL A 59 -5.93 -21.17 -0.01
CA VAL A 59 -6.02 -19.74 0.32
C VAL A 59 -7.46 -19.26 0.19
N CYS A 60 -8.16 -19.65 -0.88
CA CYS A 60 -9.57 -19.29 -1.05
C CYS A 60 -10.48 -19.87 0.05
N ALA A 61 -10.23 -21.11 0.49
CA ALA A 61 -11.00 -21.74 1.57
C ALA A 61 -10.75 -21.06 2.93
N LEU A 62 -9.52 -20.62 3.20
CA LEU A 62 -9.15 -19.96 4.47
C LEU A 62 -9.59 -18.50 4.53
N SER A 63 -9.44 -17.77 3.42
CA SER A 63 -9.72 -16.33 3.36
C SER A 63 -11.16 -16.00 2.95
N GLY A 64 -11.88 -16.95 2.36
CA GLY A 64 -13.20 -16.72 1.76
C GLY A 64 -13.16 -15.98 0.41
N VAL A 65 -11.98 -15.59 -0.07
CA VAL A 65 -11.81 -14.82 -1.31
C VAL A 65 -10.84 -15.50 -2.26
N LYS A 66 -11.09 -15.39 -3.57
CA LYS A 66 -10.14 -15.88 -4.56
C LYS A 66 -8.93 -14.94 -4.62
N PRO A 67 -7.69 -15.47 -4.61
CA PRO A 67 -6.51 -14.63 -4.83
C PRO A 67 -6.62 -13.86 -6.15
N SER A 68 -6.29 -12.57 -6.13
CA SER A 68 -6.25 -11.71 -7.31
C SER A 68 -5.12 -12.09 -8.28
N SER A 69 -4.03 -12.64 -7.73
CA SER A 69 -2.87 -13.16 -8.46
C SER A 69 -2.46 -14.53 -7.92
N ARG A 70 -1.85 -15.35 -8.77
CA ARG A 70 -1.17 -16.58 -8.35
C ARG A 70 0.32 -16.38 -8.10
N MET A 71 0.90 -15.26 -8.51
CA MET A 71 2.28 -14.91 -8.20
C MET A 71 2.30 -13.93 -7.03
N VAL A 72 3.08 -14.24 -6.00
CA VAL A 72 3.24 -13.42 -4.80
C VAL A 72 4.73 -13.20 -4.55
N THR A 73 5.17 -11.95 -4.54
CA THR A 73 6.54 -11.62 -4.13
C THR A 73 6.59 -11.43 -2.62
N VAL A 74 7.45 -12.19 -1.94
CA VAL A 74 7.74 -12.03 -0.52
C VAL A 74 9.20 -11.60 -0.34
N TYR A 75 9.45 -10.67 0.56
CA TYR A 75 10.78 -10.21 0.93
C TYR A 75 11.22 -10.96 2.18
N ALA A 76 12.36 -11.64 2.13
CA ALA A 76 12.95 -12.34 3.25
C ALA A 76 14.09 -11.50 3.86
N GLY A 77 13.94 -11.09 5.12
CA GLY A 77 14.93 -10.28 5.82
C GLY A 77 15.90 -11.14 6.64
N TYR A 78 17.19 -10.87 6.51
CA TYR A 78 18.26 -11.59 7.21
C TYR A 78 19.11 -10.66 8.07
N LYS A 79 19.46 -11.13 9.27
CA LYS A 79 20.43 -10.47 10.16
C LYS A 79 21.42 -11.49 10.69
N ASN A 80 22.71 -11.22 10.54
CA ASN A 80 23.80 -12.16 10.82
C ASN A 80 23.60 -13.52 10.15
N GLY A 81 23.04 -13.53 8.92
CA GLY A 81 22.70 -14.74 8.17
C GLY A 81 21.46 -15.50 8.65
N VAL A 82 20.80 -15.07 9.73
CA VAL A 82 19.59 -15.68 10.28
C VAL A 82 18.35 -15.02 9.70
N LEU A 83 17.39 -15.83 9.25
CA LEU A 83 16.09 -15.34 8.80
C LEU A 83 15.33 -14.70 9.97
N THR A 84 14.98 -13.42 9.81
CA THR A 84 14.27 -12.63 10.83
C THR A 84 12.77 -12.53 10.58
N GLY A 85 12.32 -12.81 9.35
CA GLY A 85 10.92 -12.78 8.97
C GLY A 85 10.71 -12.59 7.48
N TYR A 86 9.44 -12.40 7.13
CA TYR A 86 9.01 -12.11 5.77
C TYR A 86 8.18 -10.83 5.73
N ALA A 87 8.13 -10.19 4.57
CA ALA A 87 7.21 -9.10 4.30
C ALA A 87 6.61 -9.28 2.92
N PHE A 88 5.33 -8.98 2.73
CA PHE A 88 4.75 -8.90 1.41
C PHE A 88 3.86 -7.68 1.27
N LEU A 89 3.79 -7.15 0.06
CA LEU A 89 2.99 -5.99 -0.27
C LEU A 89 1.67 -6.46 -0.87
N ASP A 90 0.57 -6.00 -0.30
CA ASP A 90 -0.76 -6.19 -0.85
C ASP A 90 -1.27 -4.86 -1.37
N THR A 91 -1.82 -4.85 -2.57
CA THR A 91 -2.40 -3.64 -3.17
C THR A 91 -3.71 -4.00 -3.82
N HIS A 92 -4.78 -3.41 -3.32
CA HIS A 92 -6.13 -3.71 -3.76
C HIS A 92 -7.03 -2.46 -3.65
N PRO A 93 -8.13 -2.40 -4.42
CA PRO A 93 -9.09 -1.31 -4.31
C PRO A 93 -9.87 -1.40 -3.00
N VAL A 94 -10.05 -0.26 -2.32
CA VAL A 94 -10.87 -0.18 -1.10
C VAL A 94 -12.35 0.00 -1.48
N ARG A 95 -12.67 1.06 -2.25
CA ARG A 95 -13.99 1.30 -2.86
C ARG A 95 -13.86 1.57 -4.35
N THR A 96 -13.14 2.64 -4.68
CA THR A 96 -12.87 3.16 -6.03
C THR A 96 -11.39 3.32 -6.32
N LEU A 97 -10.56 3.54 -5.30
CA LEU A 97 -9.13 3.81 -5.38
C LEU A 97 -8.34 2.80 -4.53
N PRO A 98 -7.07 2.54 -4.87
CA PRO A 98 -6.28 1.52 -4.20
C PRO A 98 -5.72 1.97 -2.85
N GLU A 99 -5.45 0.97 -2.00
CA GLU A 99 -4.52 1.07 -0.87
C GLU A 99 -3.37 0.07 -1.04
N THR A 100 -2.24 0.37 -0.41
CA THR A 100 -1.10 -0.56 -0.32
C THR A 100 -0.78 -0.84 1.14
N LEU A 101 -0.84 -2.12 1.52
CA LEU A 101 -0.43 -2.63 2.82
C LEU A 101 0.89 -3.38 2.70
N MET A 102 1.72 -3.31 3.75
CA MET A 102 2.81 -4.24 3.97
C MET A 102 2.50 -5.12 5.17
N LEU A 103 2.43 -6.42 4.94
CA LEU A 103 2.22 -7.42 5.97
C LEU A 103 3.57 -8.03 6.34
N VAL A 104 3.91 -7.97 7.62
CA VAL A 104 5.19 -8.43 8.16
C VAL A 104 4.95 -9.68 9.00
N LEU A 105 5.64 -10.77 8.65
CA LEU A 105 5.49 -12.09 9.24
C LEU A 105 6.74 -12.51 9.99
N THR A 106 6.56 -13.28 11.05
CA THR A 106 7.65 -14.04 11.70
C THR A 106 8.19 -15.12 10.74
N PRO A 107 9.36 -15.72 11.02
CA PRO A 107 9.86 -16.87 10.24
C PRO A 107 8.88 -18.05 10.21
N GLN A 108 7.99 -18.15 11.19
CA GLN A 108 6.95 -19.18 11.31
C GLN A 108 5.67 -18.83 10.53
N GLY A 109 5.57 -17.62 9.97
CA GLY A 109 4.42 -17.17 9.19
C GLY A 109 3.32 -16.50 10.00
N GLU A 110 3.58 -16.15 11.26
CA GLU A 110 2.62 -15.39 12.09
C GLU A 110 2.70 -13.90 11.79
N ILE A 111 1.58 -13.19 11.79
CA ILE A 111 1.57 -11.74 11.59
C ILE A 111 2.23 -11.04 12.78
N ARG A 112 3.34 -10.36 12.53
CA ARG A 112 4.02 -9.50 13.49
C ARG A 112 3.58 -8.04 13.39
N GLY A 113 3.18 -7.60 12.20
CA GLY A 113 2.71 -6.24 11.98
C GLY A 113 2.12 -6.03 10.60
N THR A 114 1.33 -4.96 10.49
CA THR A 114 0.72 -4.50 9.24
C THR A 114 0.93 -2.99 9.14
N HIS A 115 1.38 -2.52 7.99
CA HIS A 115 1.69 -1.11 7.76
C HIS A 115 0.96 -0.61 6.52
N LEU A 116 0.22 0.49 6.65
CA LEU A 116 -0.38 1.19 5.51
C LEU A 116 0.70 2.05 4.84
N LEU A 117 1.05 1.72 3.60
CA LEU A 117 2.10 2.42 2.85
C LEU A 117 1.53 3.53 1.97
N ALA A 118 0.33 3.32 1.41
CA ALA A 118 -0.35 4.28 0.58
C ALA A 118 -1.87 4.11 0.69
N PHE A 119 -2.60 5.22 0.69
CA PHE A 119 -4.06 5.22 0.68
C PHE A 119 -4.55 6.34 -0.22
N HIS A 120 -5.41 6.00 -1.18
CA HIS A 120 -5.82 6.94 -2.21
C HIS A 120 -7.30 7.32 -2.17
N GLU A 121 -8.11 6.68 -1.33
CA GLU A 121 -9.49 7.14 -1.15
C GLU A 121 -9.53 8.50 -0.45
N PRO A 122 -10.53 9.35 -0.75
CA PRO A 122 -10.79 10.53 0.04
C PRO A 122 -11.12 10.16 1.51
N PRO A 123 -10.70 10.98 2.49
CA PRO A 123 -11.03 10.77 3.90
C PRO A 123 -12.53 10.90 4.20
#